data_AF-A0A8S3E1N4-F1
#
_entry.id   AF-A0A8S3E1N4-F1
#
_cell.length_a   1.000
_cell.length_b   1.000
_cell.length_c   1.000
_cell.angle_alpha   90.00
_cell.angle_beta   90.00
_cell.angle_gamma   90.00
#
_symmetry.space_group_name_H-M   'P 1'
#
loop_
_entity.id
_entity.type
_entity.pdbx_description
1 polymer ?
#
loop_
_entity_poly.entity_id
_entity_poly.type
_entity_poly.pdbx_seq_one_letter_code
_entity_poly.pdbx_strand_id
1 'polypeptide(L)'
;ELIFRKLDSILTKVEEESSATRQSLIEFKQEIRSSYEATQQQDFSLLTEVITEWHAASSFNELLIQWKKHHKSFQQQSSNYIHLLCFNVRGLELRWGEVCLLVEKHHSDILVLGEVGHIDFSLVGAAFSNYGVYYQAGENSHGGVLVLIRKDMTVTRISCALPNVCVIDIHLREPIRIIALYAPASKSWNWTDITSFITEYGLKCP
;
A
#
# COMPACT_ATOMS: atom_id res chain seq x y z
N GLU A 1 5.58 10.43 -25.74
CA GLU A 1 6.19 10.44 -27.10
C GLU A 1 7.72 10.33 -27.10
N LEU A 2 8.45 11.14 -26.31
CA LEU A 2 9.92 11.05 -26.18
C LEU A 2 10.42 9.66 -25.74
N ILE A 3 9.72 9.00 -24.81
CA ILE A 3 10.03 7.64 -24.34
C ILE A 3 9.87 6.61 -25.46
N PHE A 4 8.82 6.69 -26.28
CA PHE A 4 8.62 5.77 -27.41
C PHE A 4 9.69 5.96 -28.49
N ARG A 5 10.10 7.21 -28.77
CA ARG A 5 11.23 7.49 -29.68
C ARG A 5 12.56 6.95 -29.14
N LYS A 6 12.76 6.94 -27.81
CA LYS A 6 13.95 6.34 -27.18
C LYS A 6 13.90 4.81 -27.13
N LEU A 7 12.73 4.21 -26.91
CA LEU A 7 12.50 2.77 -27.06
C LEU A 7 12.80 2.31 -28.49
N ASP A 8 12.42 3.10 -29.49
CA ASP A 8 12.78 2.82 -30.89
C ASP A 8 14.29 2.87 -31.14
N SER A 9 15.01 3.80 -30.49
CA SER A 9 16.48 3.86 -30.54
C SER A 9 17.18 2.72 -29.80
N ILE A 10 16.56 2.16 -28.75
CA ILE A 10 17.08 0.98 -28.01
C ILE A 10 16.83 -0.28 -28.84
N LEU A 11 15.64 -0.41 -29.44
CA LEU A 11 15.32 -1.51 -30.35
C LEU A 11 16.32 -1.61 -31.50
N THR A 12 16.74 -0.47 -32.07
CA THR A 12 17.77 -0.43 -33.13
C THR A 12 19.15 -0.83 -32.62
N LYS A 13 19.52 -0.53 -31.37
CA LYS A 13 20.80 -0.96 -30.78
C LYS A 13 20.83 -2.46 -30.43
N VAL A 14 19.69 -3.02 -30.01
CA VAL A 14 19.53 -4.45 -29.73
C VAL A 14 19.53 -5.30 -31.01
N GLU A 15 19.36 -4.70 -32.20
CA GLU A 15 19.54 -5.38 -33.50
C GLU A 15 20.96 -5.97 -33.66
N GLU A 16 21.95 -5.45 -32.93
CA GLU A 16 23.33 -5.92 -33.00
C GLU A 16 23.61 -7.13 -32.09
N GLU A 17 22.73 -7.47 -31.13
CA GLU A 17 23.06 -8.44 -30.06
C GLU A 17 22.21 -9.72 -29.99
N SER A 18 20.92 -9.76 -30.40
CA SER A 18 20.15 -11.02 -30.58
C SER A 18 18.67 -10.80 -31.01
N SER A 19 18.20 -11.60 -31.97
CA SER A 19 16.79 -11.61 -32.45
C SER A 19 15.77 -12.00 -31.38
N ALA A 20 16.14 -12.81 -30.38
CA ALA A 20 15.24 -13.23 -29.32
C ALA A 20 14.96 -12.08 -28.33
N THR A 21 16.02 -11.34 -27.98
CA THR A 21 15.92 -10.14 -27.13
C THR A 21 15.07 -9.05 -27.79
N ARG A 22 15.18 -8.90 -29.11
CA ARG A 22 14.33 -7.98 -29.90
C ARG A 22 12.84 -8.29 -29.75
N GLN A 23 12.46 -9.55 -29.91
CA GLN A 23 11.04 -9.94 -29.87
C GLN A 23 10.44 -9.69 -28.48
N SER A 24 11.15 -10.07 -27.42
CA SER A 24 10.73 -9.79 -26.04
C SER A 24 10.62 -8.29 -25.74
N LEU A 25 11.49 -7.46 -26.32
CA LEU A 25 11.43 -6.00 -26.14
C LEU A 25 10.26 -5.35 -26.90
N ILE A 26 9.92 -5.87 -28.09
CA ILE A 26 8.76 -5.42 -28.87
C ILE A 26 7.46 -5.75 -28.13
N GLU A 27 7.36 -6.97 -27.60
CA GLU A 27 6.22 -7.42 -26.80
C GLU A 27 6.07 -6.56 -25.54
N PHE A 28 7.15 -6.34 -24.80
CA PHE A 28 7.17 -5.46 -23.63
C PHE A 28 6.77 -4.01 -23.96
N LYS A 29 7.23 -3.47 -25.11
CA LYS A 29 6.86 -2.12 -25.57
C LYS A 29 5.36 -2.03 -25.88
N GLN A 30 4.80 -3.05 -26.52
CA GLN A 30 3.37 -3.11 -26.83
C GLN A 30 2.54 -3.24 -25.55
N GLU A 31 2.99 -4.06 -24.60
CA GLU A 31 2.36 -4.23 -23.28
C GLU A 31 2.35 -2.92 -22.49
N ILE A 32 3.47 -2.20 -22.41
CA ILE A 32 3.53 -0.87 -21.78
C ILE A 32 2.60 0.11 -22.47
N ARG A 33 2.47 0.07 -23.80
CA ARG A 33 1.61 1.00 -24.55
C ARG A 33 0.13 0.71 -24.31
N SER A 34 -0.26 -0.56 -24.26
CA SER A 34 -1.62 -0.95 -23.89
C SER A 34 -1.93 -0.61 -22.42
N SER A 35 -0.95 -0.76 -21.53
CA SER A 35 -1.07 -0.36 -20.12
C SER A 35 -1.13 1.17 -19.94
N TYR A 36 -0.43 1.94 -20.79
CA TYR A 36 -0.48 3.42 -20.85
C TYR A 36 -1.89 3.96 -21.13
N GLU A 37 -2.66 3.29 -21.98
CA GLU A 37 -4.04 3.69 -22.28
C GLU A 37 -5.00 3.37 -21.13
N ALA A 38 -4.62 2.46 -20.24
CA ALA A 38 -5.44 1.98 -19.13
C ALA A 38 -5.12 2.63 -17.77
N THR A 39 -3.93 3.21 -17.56
CA THR A 39 -3.47 3.63 -16.22
C THR A 39 -3.46 5.16 -16.06
N GLN A 40 -3.95 5.66 -14.91
CA GLN A 40 -4.02 7.09 -14.62
C GLN A 40 -2.62 7.75 -14.60
N GLN A 41 -2.56 9.02 -15.01
CA GLN A 41 -1.37 9.82 -15.34
C GLN A 41 -0.26 9.86 -14.26
N GLN A 42 -0.58 9.60 -12.98
CA GLN A 42 0.38 9.57 -11.86
C GLN A 42 1.18 8.27 -11.78
N ASP A 43 0.58 7.12 -12.13
CA ASP A 43 1.29 5.85 -12.09
C ASP A 43 2.36 5.79 -13.21
N PHE A 44 2.12 6.52 -14.29
CA PHE A 44 3.05 6.66 -15.40
C PHE A 44 4.28 7.52 -15.07
N SER A 45 4.15 8.58 -14.26
CA SER A 45 5.31 9.38 -13.86
C SER A 45 6.26 8.57 -12.98
N LEU A 46 5.71 7.82 -12.02
CA LEU A 46 6.46 6.89 -11.17
C LEU A 46 7.15 5.80 -12.00
N LEU A 47 6.41 5.16 -12.94
CA LEU A 47 6.99 4.16 -13.83
C LEU A 47 8.12 4.75 -14.70
N THR A 48 7.94 5.97 -15.20
CA THR A 48 8.95 6.66 -16.01
C THR A 48 10.21 6.95 -15.19
N GLU A 49 10.06 7.37 -13.94
CA GLU A 49 11.18 7.59 -13.02
C GLU A 49 11.94 6.29 -12.77
N VAL A 50 11.23 5.19 -12.44
CA VAL A 50 11.83 3.87 -12.22
C VAL A 50 12.56 3.35 -13.47
N ILE A 51 11.95 3.49 -14.65
CA ILE A 51 12.56 3.10 -15.93
C ILE A 51 13.80 3.96 -16.23
N THR A 52 13.73 5.25 -15.93
CA THR A 52 14.86 6.17 -16.14
C THR A 52 16.02 5.83 -15.22
N GLU A 53 15.75 5.53 -13.95
CA GLU A 53 16.76 5.05 -13.00
C GLU A 53 17.39 3.73 -13.43
N TRP A 54 16.57 2.77 -13.87
CA TRP A 54 17.06 1.49 -14.37
C TRP A 54 18.00 1.68 -15.58
N HIS A 55 17.63 2.54 -16.53
CA HIS A 55 18.47 2.82 -17.69
C HIS A 55 19.71 3.66 -17.39
N ALA A 56 19.72 4.41 -16.29
CA ALA A 56 20.89 5.17 -15.86
C ALA A 56 21.95 4.29 -15.18
N ALA A 57 21.57 3.11 -14.68
CA ALA A 57 22.49 2.18 -14.04
C ALA A 57 23.27 1.35 -15.08
N SER A 58 24.59 1.20 -14.88
CA SER A 58 25.45 0.38 -15.76
C SER A 58 25.31 -1.13 -15.50
N SER A 59 24.72 -1.52 -14.37
CA SER A 59 24.43 -2.91 -14.02
C SER A 59 23.30 -3.01 -13.00
N PHE A 60 22.70 -4.20 -12.90
CA PHE A 60 21.67 -4.49 -11.90
C PHE A 60 22.18 -4.33 -10.46
N ASN A 61 23.45 -4.68 -10.20
CA ASN A 61 24.06 -4.50 -8.87
C ASN A 61 24.21 -3.01 -8.50
N GLU A 62 24.52 -2.15 -9.47
CA GLU A 62 24.58 -0.71 -9.24
C GLU A 62 23.20 -0.16 -8.89
N LEU A 63 22.16 -0.56 -9.63
CA LEU A 63 20.77 -0.18 -9.35
C LEU A 63 20.36 -0.60 -7.94
N LEU A 64 20.65 -1.85 -7.54
CA LEU A 64 20.39 -2.35 -6.18
C LEU A 64 21.13 -1.53 -5.12
N ILE A 65 22.38 -1.13 -5.36
CA ILE A 65 23.14 -0.30 -4.43
C ILE A 65 22.52 1.10 -4.32
N GLN A 66 22.08 1.69 -5.45
CA GLN A 66 21.41 3.00 -5.44
C GLN A 66 20.10 2.92 -4.66
N TRP A 67 19.24 1.94 -4.94
CA TRP A 67 17.99 1.75 -4.19
C TRP A 67 18.24 1.45 -2.70
N LYS A 68 19.30 0.70 -2.36
CA LYS A 68 19.72 0.49 -0.97
C LYS A 68 20.24 1.77 -0.28
N LYS A 69 20.72 2.77 -1.03
CA LYS A 69 21.08 4.09 -0.46
C LYS A 69 19.83 4.94 -0.19
N HIS A 70 18.80 4.83 -1.03
CA HIS A 70 17.52 5.51 -0.84
C HIS A 70 16.67 4.87 0.26
N HIS A 71 16.80 3.55 0.44
CA HIS A 71 16.39 2.90 1.68
C HIS A 71 17.36 3.32 2.78
N LYS A 72 17.01 4.36 3.55
CA LYS A 72 17.57 4.50 4.89
C LYS A 72 17.40 3.14 5.55
N SER A 73 18.50 2.45 5.81
CA SER A 73 18.47 1.27 6.64
C SER A 73 17.85 1.75 7.93
N PHE A 74 16.59 1.36 8.17
CA PHE A 74 16.02 1.41 9.49
C PHE A 74 16.88 0.44 10.29
N GLN A 75 18.00 0.96 10.80
CA GLN A 75 18.76 0.29 11.83
C GLN A 75 17.74 0.09 12.94
N GLN A 76 17.34 -1.17 13.14
CA GLN A 76 16.48 -1.58 14.25
C GLN A 76 17.21 -1.19 15.54
N GLN A 77 16.98 0.05 15.99
CA GLN A 77 17.24 0.43 17.36
C GLN A 77 16.22 -0.35 18.17
N SER A 78 16.72 -1.29 18.97
CA SER A 78 15.95 -2.06 19.94
C SER A 78 15.16 -1.12 20.84
N SER A 79 13.91 -0.89 20.47
CA SER A 79 12.91 -0.21 21.28
C SER A 79 11.57 -0.84 20.94
N ASN A 80 10.72 -0.97 21.94
CA ASN A 80 9.36 -1.50 21.83
C ASN A 80 8.48 -0.58 20.97
N TYR A 81 8.74 -0.51 19.66
CA TYR A 81 7.93 0.24 18.72
C TYR A 81 6.78 -0.61 18.23
N ILE A 82 5.67 0.06 17.92
CA ILE A 82 4.55 -0.53 17.20
C ILE A 82 4.66 -0.06 15.77
N HIS A 83 4.77 -1.00 14.85
CA HIS A 83 4.86 -0.71 13.43
C HIS A 83 3.45 -0.68 12.83
N LEU A 84 3.08 0.47 12.28
CA LEU A 84 1.81 0.66 11.59
C LEU A 84 2.06 0.93 10.11
N LEU A 85 1.44 0.13 9.25
CA LEU A 85 1.39 0.34 7.81
C LEU A 85 -0.02 0.78 7.42
N CYS A 86 -0.16 1.89 6.70
CA CYS A 86 -1.45 2.45 6.32
C CYS A 86 -1.45 2.94 4.88
N PHE A 87 -2.39 2.47 4.07
CA PHE A 87 -2.54 2.91 2.68
C PHE A 87 -3.92 2.57 2.11
N ASN A 88 -4.30 3.21 1.01
CA ASN A 88 -5.51 2.87 0.26
C ASN A 88 -5.17 1.82 -0.81
N VAL A 89 -5.96 0.75 -0.88
CA VAL A 89 -5.70 -0.39 -1.79
C VAL A 89 -6.43 -0.29 -3.12
N ARG A 90 -7.49 0.53 -3.21
CA ARG A 90 -8.33 0.68 -4.42
C ARG A 90 -8.91 -0.65 -4.91
N GLY A 91 -9.52 -1.40 -3.99
CA GLY A 91 -10.07 -2.74 -4.19
C GLY A 91 -9.08 -3.84 -3.75
N LEU A 92 -9.35 -4.46 -2.61
CA LEU A 92 -8.44 -5.44 -2.01
C LEU A 92 -8.25 -6.68 -2.89
N GLU A 93 -9.32 -7.17 -3.52
CA GLU A 93 -9.26 -8.36 -4.38
C GLU A 93 -8.38 -8.14 -5.62
N LEU A 94 -8.40 -6.93 -6.19
CA LEU A 94 -7.60 -6.56 -7.37
C LEU A 94 -6.11 -6.43 -7.05
N ARG A 95 -5.78 -6.05 -5.80
CA ARG A 95 -4.43 -5.77 -5.33
C ARG A 95 -3.93 -6.75 -4.28
N TRP A 96 -4.54 -7.93 -4.24
CA TRP A 96 -4.32 -8.91 -3.18
C TRP A 96 -2.85 -9.35 -3.08
N GLY A 97 -2.23 -9.63 -4.23
CA GLY A 97 -0.84 -10.07 -4.30
C GLY A 97 0.13 -9.01 -3.78
N GLU A 98 -0.06 -7.75 -4.18
CA GLU A 98 0.76 -6.62 -3.74
C GLU A 98 0.62 -6.39 -2.23
N VAL A 99 -0.60 -6.48 -1.69
CA VAL A 99 -0.84 -6.35 -0.25
C VAL A 99 -0.14 -7.47 0.51
N CYS A 100 -0.24 -8.73 0.06
CA CYS A 100 0.44 -9.86 0.70
C CYS A 100 1.96 -9.67 0.73
N LEU A 101 2.56 -9.27 -0.41
CA LEU A 101 4.00 -9.01 -0.51
C LEU A 101 4.45 -7.86 0.40
N LEU A 102 3.67 -6.78 0.50
CA LEU A 102 3.98 -5.66 1.39
C LEU A 102 3.93 -6.08 2.86
N VAL A 103 2.92 -6.85 3.26
CA VAL A 103 2.78 -7.32 4.64
C VAL A 103 3.91 -8.29 5.01
N GLU A 104 4.25 -9.21 4.11
CA GLU A 104 5.38 -10.14 4.29
C GLU A 104 6.71 -9.38 4.44
N LYS A 105 6.95 -8.37 3.61
CA LYS A 105 8.20 -7.61 3.61
C LYS A 105 8.37 -6.71 4.83
N HIS A 106 7.29 -6.08 5.30
CA HIS A 106 7.36 -5.03 6.32
C HIS A 106 7.08 -5.54 7.75
N HIS A 107 6.53 -6.75 7.92
CA HIS A 107 6.25 -7.35 9.23
C HIS A 107 5.59 -6.39 10.24
N SER A 108 4.62 -5.59 9.78
CA SER A 108 3.99 -4.56 10.61
C SER A 108 3.11 -5.16 11.69
N ASP A 109 2.99 -4.51 12.85
CA ASP A 109 2.11 -4.99 13.92
C ASP A 109 0.64 -4.70 13.62
N ILE A 110 0.41 -3.60 12.89
CA ILE A 110 -0.90 -3.09 12.53
C ILE A 110 -0.89 -2.72 11.05
N LEU A 111 -1.89 -3.21 10.31
CA LEU A 111 -2.15 -2.82 8.93
C LEU A 111 -3.51 -2.14 8.83
N VAL A 112 -3.57 -0.95 8.26
CA VAL A 112 -4.79 -0.21 7.98
C VAL A 112 -4.94 -0.03 6.48
N LEU A 113 -5.96 -0.67 5.91
CA LEU A 113 -6.27 -0.59 4.48
C LEU A 113 -7.57 0.19 4.28
N GLY A 114 -7.48 1.29 3.53
CA GLY A 114 -8.65 2.03 3.05
C GLY A 114 -9.02 1.62 1.63
N GLU A 115 -10.24 1.97 1.20
CA GLU A 115 -10.72 1.67 -0.16
C GLU A 115 -10.66 0.18 -0.50
N VAL A 116 -11.02 -0.67 0.46
CA VAL A 116 -10.92 -2.13 0.34
C VAL A 116 -12.05 -2.73 -0.49
N GLY A 117 -13.18 -2.05 -0.59
CA GLY A 117 -14.39 -2.55 -1.22
C GLY A 117 -15.11 -3.62 -0.41
N HIS A 118 -15.86 -4.48 -1.11
CA HIS A 118 -16.39 -5.71 -0.54
C HIS A 118 -15.25 -6.71 -0.31
N ILE A 119 -15.31 -7.44 0.81
CA ILE A 119 -14.26 -8.38 1.21
C ILE A 119 -14.85 -9.77 1.34
N ASP A 120 -14.24 -10.73 0.66
CA ASP A 120 -14.38 -12.14 0.99
C ASP A 120 -13.44 -12.51 2.15
N PHE A 121 -14.01 -12.70 3.34
CA PHE A 121 -13.25 -13.05 4.55
C PHE A 121 -12.56 -14.41 4.46
N SER A 122 -12.98 -15.30 3.56
CA SER A 122 -12.32 -16.59 3.36
C SER A 122 -10.88 -16.42 2.85
N LEU A 123 -10.65 -15.43 1.97
CA LEU A 123 -9.32 -15.08 1.46
C LEU A 123 -8.43 -14.46 2.54
N VAL A 124 -9.01 -13.54 3.33
CA VAL A 124 -8.31 -12.81 4.39
C VAL A 124 -7.85 -13.74 5.51
N GLY A 125 -8.71 -14.66 5.94
CA GLY A 125 -8.42 -15.55 7.07
C GLY A 125 -7.21 -16.47 6.85
N ALA A 126 -6.97 -16.91 5.62
CA ALA A 126 -5.85 -17.78 5.29
C ALA A 126 -4.52 -17.04 5.25
N ALA A 127 -4.43 -15.93 4.51
CA ALA A 127 -3.18 -15.19 4.33
C ALA A 127 -2.76 -14.39 5.56
N PHE A 128 -3.73 -13.89 6.35
CA PHE A 128 -3.48 -13.11 7.54
C PHE A 128 -3.82 -13.87 8.81
N SER A 129 -3.49 -15.17 8.84
CA SER A 129 -3.79 -16.06 9.97
C SER A 129 -3.18 -15.59 11.31
N ASN A 130 -2.10 -14.79 11.27
CA ASN A 130 -1.47 -14.19 12.44
C ASN A 130 -2.11 -12.86 12.90
N TYR A 131 -3.12 -12.35 12.19
CA TYR A 131 -3.81 -11.11 12.50
C TYR A 131 -5.27 -11.35 12.89
N GLY A 132 -5.76 -10.58 13.85
CA GLY A 132 -7.19 -10.32 14.02
C GLY A 132 -7.66 -9.37 12.93
N VAL A 133 -8.85 -9.64 12.39
CA VAL A 133 -9.42 -8.95 11.23
C VAL A 133 -10.61 -8.09 11.68
N TYR A 134 -10.53 -6.78 11.42
CA TYR A 134 -11.57 -5.81 11.80
C TYR A 134 -11.99 -4.99 10.59
N TYR A 135 -13.20 -5.23 10.11
CA TYR A 135 -13.74 -4.59 8.91
C TYR A 135 -14.88 -3.63 9.26
N GLN A 136 -14.89 -2.46 8.61
CA GLN A 136 -16.06 -1.60 8.50
C GLN A 136 -16.39 -1.39 7.03
N ALA A 137 -17.63 -1.71 6.65
CA ALA A 137 -18.13 -1.46 5.30
C ALA A 137 -18.18 0.05 4.98
N GLY A 138 -17.98 0.37 3.71
CA GLY A 138 -18.20 1.71 3.18
C GLY A 138 -19.63 1.95 2.73
N GLU A 139 -19.87 3.10 2.12
CA GLU A 139 -21.18 3.49 1.57
C GLU A 139 -21.40 2.98 0.13
N ASN A 140 -20.34 2.52 -0.53
CA ASN A 140 -20.38 2.02 -1.91
C ASN A 140 -19.43 0.81 -2.06
N SER A 141 -19.44 0.21 -3.25
CA SER A 141 -18.68 -1.01 -3.57
C SER A 141 -17.16 -0.87 -3.49
N HIS A 142 -16.63 0.37 -3.49
CA HIS A 142 -15.19 0.66 -3.42
C HIS A 142 -14.76 1.09 -2.01
N GLY A 143 -15.72 1.49 -1.17
CA GLY A 143 -15.46 1.96 0.18
C GLY A 143 -15.16 0.84 1.16
N GLY A 144 -14.90 1.23 2.40
CA GLY A 144 -14.61 0.35 3.51
C GLY A 144 -13.21 0.54 4.05
N VAL A 145 -13.02 0.06 5.26
CA VAL A 145 -11.74 0.04 5.97
C VAL A 145 -11.52 -1.34 6.56
N LEU A 146 -10.36 -1.92 6.29
CA LEU A 146 -9.89 -3.15 6.93
C LEU A 146 -8.73 -2.79 7.85
N VAL A 147 -8.82 -3.19 9.10
CA VAL A 147 -7.73 -3.11 10.06
C VAL A 147 -7.33 -4.52 10.46
N LEU A 148 -6.07 -4.87 10.23
CA LEU A 148 -5.46 -6.13 10.66
C LEU A 148 -4.51 -5.82 11.81
N ILE A 149 -4.64 -6.52 12.93
CA ILE A 149 -3.76 -6.34 14.10
C ILE A 149 -3.22 -7.70 14.52
N ARG A 150 -1.92 -7.83 14.79
CA ARG A 150 -1.37 -9.12 15.21
C ARG A 150 -2.12 -9.70 16.42
N LYS A 151 -2.33 -11.02 16.40
CA LYS A 151 -3.12 -11.73 17.43
C LYS A 151 -2.48 -11.77 18.82
N ASP A 152 -1.19 -11.47 18.93
CA ASP A 152 -0.49 -11.33 20.21
C ASP A 152 -0.76 -9.97 20.88
N MET A 153 -1.41 -9.04 20.19
CA MET A 153 -1.88 -7.77 20.79
C MET A 153 -3.31 -7.94 21.33
N THR A 154 -3.53 -7.48 22.55
CA THR A 154 -4.87 -7.46 23.14
C THR A 154 -5.62 -6.22 22.65
N VAL A 155 -6.78 -6.41 22.02
CA VAL A 155 -7.54 -5.31 21.41
C VAL A 155 -9.04 -5.42 21.68
N THR A 156 -9.75 -4.29 21.53
CA THR A 156 -11.21 -4.24 21.61
C THR A 156 -11.77 -3.39 20.49
N ARG A 157 -12.69 -3.98 19.72
CA ARG A 157 -13.45 -3.27 18.70
C ARG A 157 -14.47 -2.35 19.37
N ILE A 158 -14.38 -1.05 19.12
CA ILE A 158 -15.40 -0.10 19.55
C ILE A 158 -16.51 -0.08 18.49
N SER A 159 -17.76 -0.26 18.95
CA SER A 159 -18.92 -0.23 18.07
C SER A 159 -19.03 1.14 17.40
N CYS A 160 -19.12 1.14 16.08
CA CYS A 160 -19.19 2.34 15.26
C CYS A 160 -20.15 2.08 14.10
N ALA A 161 -21.19 2.92 13.98
CA ALA A 161 -22.16 2.83 12.88
C ALA A 161 -21.72 3.66 11.66
N LEU A 162 -20.68 4.49 11.79
CA LEU A 162 -20.22 5.34 10.69
C LEU A 162 -19.58 4.47 9.60
N PRO A 163 -20.05 4.55 8.35
CA PRO A 163 -19.43 3.82 7.25
C PRO A 163 -18.03 4.36 6.99
N ASN A 164 -17.13 3.51 6.51
CA ASN A 164 -15.71 3.81 6.32
C ASN A 164 -14.95 4.19 7.61
N VAL A 165 -15.48 3.93 8.82
CA VAL A 165 -14.81 4.25 10.08
C VAL A 165 -14.63 3.01 10.95
N CYS A 166 -13.38 2.69 11.27
CA CYS A 166 -12.99 1.56 12.07
C CYS A 166 -12.23 2.04 13.33
N VAL A 167 -12.91 2.03 14.49
CA VAL A 167 -12.36 2.35 15.81
C VAL A 167 -11.94 1.09 16.60
N ILE A 168 -10.70 1.05 17.07
CA ILE A 168 -10.15 -0.08 17.83
C ILE A 168 -9.30 0.45 19.00
N ASP A 169 -9.50 -0.10 20.19
CA ASP A 169 -8.63 0.10 21.34
C ASP A 169 -7.59 -1.01 21.42
N ILE A 170 -6.34 -0.64 21.63
CA ILE A 170 -5.20 -1.53 21.81
C ILE A 170 -4.71 -1.40 23.25
N HIS A 171 -4.79 -2.51 23.98
CA HIS A 171 -4.50 -2.60 25.41
C HIS A 171 -3.03 -2.88 25.64
N LEU A 172 -2.25 -1.80 25.65
CA LEU A 172 -0.83 -1.80 25.98
C LEU A 172 -0.63 -1.24 27.39
N ARG A 173 0.64 -1.09 27.81
CA ARG A 173 0.96 -0.36 29.05
C ARG A 173 0.38 1.06 29.02
N GLU A 174 0.49 1.73 27.88
CA GLU A 174 -0.20 2.98 27.58
C GLU A 174 -1.21 2.69 26.46
N PRO A 175 -2.53 2.66 26.75
CA PRO A 175 -3.52 2.24 25.78
C PRO A 175 -3.58 3.22 24.60
N ILE A 176 -3.74 2.67 23.40
CA ILE A 176 -3.82 3.45 22.15
C ILE A 176 -5.17 3.19 21.51
N ARG A 177 -5.85 4.25 21.07
CA ARG A 177 -7.04 4.15 20.21
C ARG A 177 -6.69 4.46 18.77
N ILE A 178 -7.00 3.55 17.86
CA ILE A 178 -6.91 3.74 16.43
C ILE A 178 -8.29 4.05 15.88
N ILE A 179 -8.42 5.17 15.19
CA ILE A 179 -9.61 5.54 14.40
C ILE A 179 -9.18 5.51 12.94
N ALA A 180 -9.32 4.36 12.29
CA ALA A 180 -9.02 4.20 10.88
C ALA A 180 -10.20 4.67 10.03
N LEU A 181 -9.94 5.53 9.06
CA LEU A 181 -10.98 6.20 8.29
C LEU A 181 -10.59 6.27 6.81
N TYR A 182 -11.52 5.90 5.93
CA TYR A 182 -11.41 6.14 4.50
C TYR A 182 -12.37 7.27 4.10
N ALA A 183 -11.80 8.41 3.67
CA ALA A 183 -12.56 9.57 3.20
C ALA A 183 -12.47 9.71 1.68
N PRO A 184 -13.45 9.23 0.89
CA PRO A 184 -13.43 9.43 -0.55
C PRO A 184 -13.62 10.91 -0.90
N ALA A 185 -12.89 11.38 -1.92
CA ALA A 185 -12.92 12.79 -2.34
C ALA A 185 -14.30 13.28 -2.80
N SER A 186 -15.17 12.37 -3.22
CA SER A 186 -16.55 12.66 -3.65
C SER A 186 -17.49 12.99 -2.49
N LYS A 187 -17.06 12.86 -1.23
CA LYS A 187 -17.91 13.02 -0.04
C LYS A 187 -17.44 14.19 0.82
N SER A 188 -18.39 15.02 1.25
CA SER A 188 -18.20 15.96 2.35
C SER A 188 -18.23 15.22 3.70
N TRP A 189 -17.18 15.42 4.49
CA TRP A 189 -17.06 14.81 5.83
C TRP A 189 -17.40 15.82 6.91
N ASN A 190 -18.24 15.39 7.85
CA ASN A 190 -18.40 16.11 9.10
C ASN A 190 -17.47 15.50 10.16
N TRP A 191 -16.33 16.15 10.40
CA TRP A 191 -15.33 15.67 11.36
C TRP A 191 -15.83 15.67 12.81
N THR A 192 -16.95 16.32 13.13
CA THR A 192 -17.54 16.23 14.48
C THR A 192 -18.08 14.83 14.78
N ASP A 193 -18.41 14.06 13.75
CA ASP A 193 -19.00 12.73 13.92
C ASP A 193 -18.00 11.74 14.54
N ILE A 194 -16.69 11.96 14.34
CA ILE A 194 -15.64 11.14 14.94
C ILE A 194 -15.19 11.63 16.32
N THR A 195 -15.60 12.83 16.74
CA THR A 195 -15.14 13.44 18.01
C THR A 195 -15.51 12.60 19.22
N SER A 196 -16.66 11.91 19.18
CA SER A 196 -17.10 11.00 20.26
C SER A 196 -16.12 9.84 20.51
N PHE A 197 -15.28 9.50 19.53
CA PHE A 197 -14.26 8.46 19.66
C PHE A 197 -12.91 9.01 20.11
N ILE A 198 -12.67 10.32 20.00
CA ILE A 198 -11.46 10.97 20.49
C ILE A 198 -11.57 11.07 22.01
N THR A 199 -10.68 10.39 22.72
CA THR A 199 -10.62 10.51 24.17
C THR A 199 -9.68 11.64 24.55
N GLU A 200 -10.07 12.47 25.51
CA GLU A 200 -9.19 13.48 26.11
C GLU A 200 -8.15 12.84 27.04
N TYR A 201 -7.40 11.84 26.56
CA TYR A 201 -6.21 11.38 27.28
C TYR A 201 -5.02 12.19 26.77
N GLY A 202 -4.78 13.36 27.38
CA GLY A 202 -3.67 14.22 26.93
C GLY A 202 -3.28 15.46 27.75
N LEU A 203 -3.98 15.86 28.82
CA LEU A 203 -3.49 16.93 29.72
C LEU A 203 -3.90 16.70 31.18
N LYS A 204 -3.39 15.63 31.78
CA LYS A 204 -3.11 15.63 33.23
C LYS A 204 -1.71 15.04 33.44
N CYS A 205 -0.69 15.87 33.23
CA CYS A 205 0.58 15.66 33.92
C CYS A 205 0.38 16.03 35.41
N PRO A 206 0.98 15.28 36.35
CA PRO A 206 1.06 15.70 37.76
C PRO A 206 1.79 17.03 37.93
#